data_AF-A0A0P0Y0P9-F1
#
_entry.id   AF-A0A0P0Y0P9-F1
#
_cell.length_a   1.000
_cell.length_b   1.000
_cell.length_c   1.000
_cell.angle_alpha   90.00
_cell.angle_beta   90.00
_cell.angle_gamma   90.00
#
_symmetry.space_group_name_H-M   'P 1'
#
loop_
_entity.id
_entity.type
_entity.pdbx_description
1 polymer ?
#
loop_
_entity_poly.entity_id
_entity_poly.type
_entity_poly.pdbx_seq_one_letter_code
_entity_poly.pdbx_strand_id
1 'polypeptide(L)'
;MEFEGLLQPLGISYRVSLYTDDVVTFIRPTVEEIRAAMEVLSIFGEASGLRTNFAKCSTLPIQCNEADLQILQDEQPCQVASFPCTYLGLLLSIFRLKKEDLQPLIDKIGRRLPLWMSHLMTSIGRATMVNAVLSSIPIYLLMAINAPKWVIKGIDKIRRGFLWAGKALVSGGACRVAWARVCSPTEYGGLGFPDLERMGLAEGSTQLRHW
;
A
#
# COMPACT_ATOMS: atom_id res chain seq x y z
N MET A 1 31.00 6.48 23.77
CA MET A 1 30.76 5.54 22.66
C MET A 1 30.21 6.39 21.53
N GLU A 2 31.08 6.82 20.61
CA GLU A 2 30.73 7.72 19.51
C GLU A 2 29.94 6.93 18.47
N PHE A 3 28.65 7.23 18.31
CA PHE A 3 27.80 6.64 17.27
C PHE A 3 27.94 7.36 15.92
N GLU A 4 28.90 8.28 15.79
CA GLU A 4 29.16 8.97 14.53
C GLU A 4 29.86 8.03 13.54
N GLY A 5 29.20 7.73 12.41
CA GLY A 5 29.84 7.07 11.26
C GLY A 5 29.62 5.56 11.10
N LEU A 6 28.78 4.92 11.93
CA LEU A 6 28.53 3.46 11.83
C LEU A 6 27.88 3.03 10.50
N LEU A 7 27.09 3.90 9.88
CA LEU A 7 26.42 3.63 8.61
C LEU A 7 26.87 4.64 7.54
N GLN A 8 27.57 4.20 6.48
CA GLN A 8 28.09 5.16 5.50
C GLN A 8 26.98 5.61 4.52
N PRO A 9 26.96 6.89 4.08
CA PRO A 9 25.83 7.52 3.39
C PRO A 9 25.19 6.68 2.26
N LEU A 10 23.84 6.67 2.22
CA LEU A 10 23.03 5.96 1.23
C LEU A 10 22.46 6.87 0.12
N GLY A 11 22.67 8.19 0.21
CA GLY A 11 22.05 9.17 -0.70
C GLY A 11 20.56 9.46 -0.43
N ILE A 12 19.96 8.80 0.55
CA ILE A 12 18.58 9.06 1.03
C ILE A 12 18.60 9.93 2.29
N SER A 13 17.62 10.83 2.44
CA SER A 13 17.52 11.72 3.61
C SER A 13 17.17 10.98 4.91
N TYR A 14 16.41 9.89 4.82
CA TYR A 14 15.96 9.12 5.97
C TYR A 14 16.26 7.64 5.76
N ARG A 15 16.99 7.03 6.69
CA ARG A 15 17.27 5.57 6.67
C ARG A 15 16.25 4.75 7.41
N VAL A 16 15.41 5.36 8.23
CA VAL A 16 14.48 4.65 9.10
C VAL A 16 13.08 5.22 8.92
N SER A 17 12.11 4.33 8.74
CA SER A 17 10.68 4.62 8.85
C SER A 17 10.13 3.87 10.05
N LEU A 18 9.44 4.58 10.94
CA LEU A 18 8.84 4.05 12.16
C LEU A 18 7.34 4.28 12.13
N TYR A 19 6.56 3.23 12.34
CA TYR A 19 5.13 3.30 12.58
C TYR A 19 4.73 2.27 13.62
N THR A 20 4.29 2.71 14.80
CA THR A 20 4.03 1.83 15.95
C THR A 20 5.21 0.89 16.24
N ASP A 21 5.02 -0.41 16.04
CA ASP A 21 5.96 -1.51 16.17
C ASP A 21 6.59 -1.93 14.83
N ASP A 22 6.10 -1.40 13.71
CA ASP A 22 6.64 -1.63 12.38
C ASP A 22 7.82 -0.67 12.12
N VAL A 23 9.00 -1.25 11.87
CA VAL A 23 10.24 -0.53 11.58
C VAL A 23 10.80 -0.99 10.24
N VAL A 24 11.12 -0.04 9.38
CA VAL A 24 11.88 -0.29 8.14
C VAL A 24 13.18 0.48 8.22
N THR A 25 14.29 -0.22 8.00
CA THR A 25 15.63 0.38 7.96
C THR A 25 16.31 0.08 6.63
N PHE A 26 16.87 1.11 6.01
CA PHE A 26 17.69 1.01 4.82
C PHE A 26 19.15 0.94 5.23
N ILE A 27 19.78 -0.18 4.91
CA ILE A 27 21.20 -0.46 5.16
C ILE A 27 21.84 -0.96 3.87
N ARG A 28 23.16 -0.80 3.74
CA ARG A 28 23.90 -1.46 2.67
C ARG A 28 24.15 -2.92 3.01
N PRO A 29 24.24 -3.80 2.00
CA PRO A 29 24.47 -5.22 2.20
C PRO A 29 25.94 -5.51 2.51
N THR A 30 26.53 -4.79 3.47
CA THR A 30 27.88 -5.08 3.98
C THR A 30 27.78 -5.66 5.38
N VAL A 31 28.72 -6.53 5.73
CA VAL A 31 28.78 -7.19 7.04
C VAL A 31 28.78 -6.16 8.17
N GLU A 32 29.51 -5.05 7.99
CA GLU A 32 29.63 -4.00 9.00
C GLU A 32 28.30 -3.29 9.26
N GLU A 33 27.56 -2.91 8.20
CA GLU A 33 26.29 -2.21 8.35
C GLU A 33 25.19 -3.12 8.90
N ILE A 34 25.17 -4.40 8.51
CA ILE A 34 24.20 -5.37 9.03
C ILE A 34 24.46 -5.59 10.53
N ARG A 35 25.71 -5.84 10.93
CA ARG A 35 26.07 -6.00 12.35
C ARG A 35 25.78 -4.74 13.16
N ALA A 36 26.10 -3.57 12.63
CA ALA A 36 25.78 -2.30 13.30
C ALA A 36 24.27 -2.13 13.49
N ALA A 37 23.44 -2.46 12.50
CA ALA A 37 21.98 -2.40 12.62
C ALA A 37 21.45 -3.39 13.67
N MET A 38 22.00 -4.61 13.70
CA MET A 38 21.64 -5.63 14.69
C MET A 38 22.05 -5.23 16.11
N GLU A 39 23.24 -4.63 16.27
CA GLU A 39 23.71 -4.09 17.55
C GLU A 39 22.82 -2.95 18.04
N VAL A 40 22.45 -2.01 17.16
CA VAL A 40 21.52 -0.93 17.49
C VAL A 40 20.17 -1.49 17.95
N LEU A 41 19.63 -2.52 17.29
CA LEU A 41 18.39 -3.17 17.71
C LEU A 41 18.55 -3.88 19.07
N SER A 42 19.71 -4.48 19.35
CA SER A 42 19.99 -5.10 20.65
C SER A 42 20.06 -4.05 21.77
N ILE A 43 20.82 -2.97 21.57
CA ILE A 43 20.95 -1.86 22.54
C ILE A 43 19.58 -1.24 22.81
N PHE A 44 18.77 -1.02 21.76
CA PHE A 44 17.41 -0.53 21.92
C PHE A 44 16.53 -1.50 22.71
N GLY A 45 16.63 -2.81 22.43
CA GLY A 45 15.91 -3.84 23.17
C GLY A 45 16.28 -3.89 24.64
N GLU A 46 17.58 -3.77 24.96
CA GLU A 46 18.08 -3.71 26.34
C GLU A 46 17.59 -2.46 27.09
N ALA A 47 17.62 -1.30 26.43
CA ALA A 47 17.18 -0.04 27.04
C ALA A 47 15.65 0.04 27.23
N SER A 48 14.88 -0.53 26.30
CA SER A 48 13.41 -0.45 26.31
C SER A 48 12.73 -1.65 27.01
N GLY A 49 13.45 -2.76 27.18
CA GLY A 49 12.88 -4.04 27.60
C GLY A 49 12.12 -4.78 26.48
N LEU A 50 12.15 -4.28 25.24
CA LEU A 50 11.52 -4.90 24.08
C LEU A 50 12.44 -5.95 23.43
N ARG A 51 11.85 -6.84 22.63
CA ARG A 51 12.61 -7.84 21.85
C ARG A 51 12.18 -7.80 20.39
N THR A 52 13.17 -7.72 19.49
CA THR A 52 12.94 -7.82 18.05
C THR A 52 12.41 -9.20 17.70
N ASN A 53 11.26 -9.26 17.03
CA ASN A 53 10.69 -10.51 16.56
C ASN A 53 11.23 -10.85 15.17
N PHE A 54 12.39 -11.49 15.11
CA PHE A 54 13.04 -11.85 13.85
C PHE A 54 12.22 -12.81 12.97
N ALA A 55 11.26 -13.55 13.54
CA ALA A 55 10.34 -14.39 12.76
C ALA A 55 9.29 -13.57 11.99
N LYS A 56 9.06 -12.32 12.38
CA LYS A 56 8.22 -11.35 11.64
C LYS A 56 9.04 -10.36 10.81
N CYS A 57 10.33 -10.22 11.11
CA CYS A 57 11.23 -9.40 10.31
C CYS A 57 11.55 -10.10 8.98
N SER A 58 11.75 -9.29 7.94
CA SER A 58 12.21 -9.76 6.65
C SER A 58 13.13 -8.73 6.03
N THR A 59 14.13 -9.21 5.30
CA THR A 59 15.03 -8.34 4.55
C THR A 59 14.73 -8.43 3.07
N LEU A 60 14.63 -7.25 2.44
CA LEU A 60 14.25 -7.09 1.05
C LEU A 60 15.46 -6.56 0.29
N PRO A 61 16.12 -7.38 -0.54
CA PRO A 61 17.29 -6.96 -1.30
C PRO A 61 16.87 -5.95 -2.39
N ILE A 62 17.58 -4.84 -2.46
CA ILE A 62 17.40 -3.80 -3.49
C ILE A 62 18.72 -3.69 -4.24
N GLN A 63 18.72 -4.09 -5.52
CA GLN A 63 19.91 -4.07 -6.39
C GLN A 63 21.11 -4.86 -5.83
N CYS A 64 20.85 -5.94 -5.09
CA CYS A 64 21.88 -6.83 -4.56
C CYS A 64 22.30 -7.88 -5.60
N ASN A 65 23.60 -8.19 -5.65
CA ASN A 65 24.14 -9.33 -6.40
C ASN A 65 24.07 -10.63 -5.56
N GLU A 66 24.51 -11.75 -6.12
CA GLU A 66 24.48 -13.05 -5.43
C GLU A 66 25.37 -13.09 -4.18
N ALA A 67 26.53 -12.41 -4.18
CA ALA A 67 27.41 -12.31 -3.02
C ALA A 67 26.76 -11.51 -1.88
N ASP A 68 26.05 -10.43 -2.21
CA ASP A 68 25.29 -9.64 -1.25
C ASP A 68 24.17 -10.46 -0.60
N LEU A 69 23.47 -11.30 -1.39
CA LEU A 69 22.44 -12.19 -0.88
C LEU A 69 23.00 -13.24 0.08
N GLN A 70 24.22 -13.74 -0.18
CA GLN A 70 24.91 -14.67 0.72
C GLN A 70 25.23 -13.98 2.06
N ILE A 71 25.78 -12.77 2.02
CA ILE A 71 26.03 -11.95 3.23
C ILE A 71 24.73 -11.76 4.03
N LEU A 72 23.61 -11.45 3.35
CA LEU A 72 22.31 -11.28 4.00
C LEU A 72 21.74 -12.58 4.56
N GLN A 73 22.14 -13.75 4.10
CA GLN A 73 21.72 -15.03 4.67
C GLN A 73 22.57 -15.42 5.88
N ASP A 74 23.86 -15.06 5.86
CA ASP A 74 24.82 -15.47 6.88
C ASP A 74 24.81 -14.54 8.11
N GLU A 75 24.56 -13.24 7.95
CA GLU A 75 24.76 -12.24 9.01
C GLU A 75 23.49 -11.88 9.80
N GLN A 76 22.30 -12.23 9.32
CA GLN A 76 21.04 -11.86 9.99
C GLN A 76 20.09 -13.05 10.19
N PRO A 77 19.31 -13.06 11.28
CA PRO A 77 18.43 -14.17 11.62
C PRO A 77 17.05 -14.14 10.91
N CYS A 78 16.79 -13.15 10.05
CA CYS A 78 15.46 -12.95 9.45
C CYS A 78 15.39 -13.50 8.02
N GLN A 79 14.16 -13.74 7.54
CA GLN A 79 13.95 -14.28 6.21
C GLN A 79 14.29 -13.25 5.12
N VAL A 80 15.01 -13.67 4.07
CA VAL A 80 15.13 -12.88 2.84
C VAL A 80 13.83 -13.02 2.04
N ALA A 81 13.14 -11.90 1.85
CA ALA A 81 11.90 -11.80 1.08
C ALA A 81 12.15 -11.08 -0.25
N SER A 82 11.16 -11.05 -1.14
CA SER A 82 11.23 -10.37 -2.43
C SER A 82 10.13 -9.31 -2.59
N PHE A 83 10.35 -8.36 -3.48
CA PHE A 83 9.29 -7.47 -3.95
C PHE A 83 8.33 -8.23 -4.90
N PRO A 84 7.03 -7.85 -4.97
CA PRO A 84 6.42 -6.80 -4.17
C PRO A 84 6.12 -7.28 -2.74
N CYS A 85 6.27 -6.38 -1.76
CA CYS A 85 5.99 -6.67 -0.35
C CYS A 85 4.90 -5.73 0.20
N THR A 86 4.31 -6.09 1.34
CA THR A 86 3.31 -5.23 2.00
C THR A 86 3.92 -4.55 3.20
N TYR A 87 3.83 -3.22 3.25
CA TYR A 87 4.20 -2.39 4.41
C TYR A 87 3.05 -1.44 4.73
N LEU A 88 2.55 -1.44 5.96
CA LEU A 88 1.38 -0.63 6.38
C LEU A 88 0.15 -0.79 5.49
N GLY A 89 -0.02 -1.99 4.90
CA GLY A 89 -1.10 -2.29 3.97
C GLY A 89 -0.91 -1.75 2.55
N LEU A 90 0.18 -1.04 2.27
CA LEU A 90 0.60 -0.58 0.96
C LEU A 90 1.48 -1.64 0.28
N LEU A 91 1.28 -1.84 -1.02
CA LEU A 91 2.12 -2.72 -1.82
C LEU A 91 3.36 -1.96 -2.31
N LEU A 92 4.51 -2.26 -1.72
CA LEU A 92 5.79 -1.69 -2.13
C LEU A 92 6.42 -2.54 -3.22
N SER A 93 6.98 -1.89 -4.22
CA SER A 93 7.68 -2.54 -5.32
C SER A 93 8.76 -1.63 -5.89
N ILE A 94 9.90 -2.23 -6.23
CA ILE A 94 11.01 -1.57 -6.94
C ILE A 94 10.88 -1.65 -8.46
N PHE A 95 9.90 -2.43 -8.95
CA PHE A 95 9.58 -2.58 -10.36
C PHE A 95 8.11 -2.27 -10.64
N ARG A 96 7.77 -2.14 -11.93
CA ARG A 96 6.39 -1.93 -12.35
C ARG A 96 5.53 -3.15 -11.99
N LEU A 97 4.54 -2.92 -11.13
CA LEU A 97 3.58 -3.93 -10.70
C LEU A 97 2.82 -4.52 -11.89
N LYS A 98 2.73 -5.85 -11.94
CA LYS A 98 1.96 -6.61 -12.93
C LYS A 98 0.49 -6.67 -12.53
N LYS A 99 -0.32 -7.21 -13.43
CA LYS A 99 -1.76 -7.43 -13.17
C LYS A 99 -1.98 -8.35 -11.96
N GLU A 100 -1.18 -9.40 -11.85
CA GLU A 100 -1.24 -10.39 -10.78
C GLU A 100 -0.96 -9.78 -9.40
N ASP A 101 -0.07 -8.78 -9.33
CA ASP A 101 0.26 -8.11 -8.06
C ASP A 101 -0.88 -7.19 -7.59
N LEU A 102 -1.59 -6.56 -8.53
CA LEU A 102 -2.63 -5.56 -8.26
C LEU A 102 -4.04 -6.16 -8.21
N GLN A 103 -4.27 -7.35 -8.76
CA GLN A 103 -5.58 -8.02 -8.72
C GLN A 103 -6.06 -8.31 -7.28
N PRO A 104 -5.20 -8.82 -6.37
CA PRO A 104 -5.57 -9.03 -4.96
C PRO A 104 -6.07 -7.78 -4.25
N LEU A 105 -5.59 -6.59 -4.64
CA LEU A 105 -6.04 -5.31 -4.11
C LEU A 105 -7.50 -5.05 -4.52
N ILE A 106 -7.84 -5.26 -5.79
CA ILE A 106 -9.22 -5.12 -6.29
C ILE A 106 -10.14 -6.13 -5.59
N ASP A 107 -9.68 -7.37 -5.45
CA ASP A 107 -10.44 -8.44 -4.79
C ASP A 107 -10.64 -8.17 -3.29
N LYS A 108 -9.63 -7.60 -2.61
CA LYS A 108 -9.72 -7.16 -1.21
C LYS A 108 -10.77 -6.06 -1.05
N ILE A 109 -10.83 -5.08 -1.95
CA ILE A 109 -11.88 -4.03 -1.94
C ILE A 109 -13.25 -4.66 -2.16
N GLY A 110 -13.38 -5.59 -3.12
CA GLY A 110 -14.63 -6.32 -3.36
C GLY A 110 -15.12 -7.10 -2.14
N ARG A 111 -14.21 -7.73 -1.38
CA ARG A 111 -14.52 -8.48 -0.15
C ARG A 111 -14.94 -7.59 1.03
N ARG A 112 -14.64 -6.29 1.01
CA ARG A 112 -15.10 -5.35 2.05
C ARG A 112 -16.58 -5.00 1.94
N LEU A 113 -17.22 -5.35 0.82
CA LEU A 113 -18.64 -5.13 0.65
C LEU A 113 -19.45 -6.10 1.51
N PRO A 114 -20.38 -5.60 2.35
CA PRO A 114 -21.35 -6.45 3.02
C PRO A 114 -22.43 -6.86 2.01
N LEU A 115 -22.05 -7.66 1.01
CA LEU A 115 -22.95 -8.13 -0.05
C LEU A 115 -24.17 -8.86 0.53
N TRP A 116 -24.01 -9.48 1.70
CA TRP A 116 -25.11 -10.13 2.42
C TRP A 116 -26.12 -9.14 3.01
N MET A 117 -25.74 -7.89 3.32
CA MET A 117 -26.67 -6.85 3.79
C MET A 117 -27.25 -6.01 2.66
N SER A 118 -26.75 -6.13 1.43
CA SER A 118 -27.02 -5.15 0.38
C SER A 118 -28.50 -5.04 -0.01
N HIS A 119 -29.27 -6.13 0.17
CA HIS A 119 -30.71 -6.17 -0.06
C HIS A 119 -31.53 -5.52 1.07
N LEU A 120 -30.93 -5.33 2.25
CA LEU A 120 -31.51 -4.62 3.39
C LEU A 120 -31.20 -3.11 3.36
N MET A 121 -30.37 -2.67 2.43
CA MET A 121 -29.90 -1.28 2.36
C MET A 121 -30.72 -0.46 1.36
N THR A 122 -31.09 0.75 1.78
CA THR A 122 -31.62 1.77 0.88
C THR A 122 -30.57 2.20 -0.14
N SER A 123 -30.98 2.83 -1.25
CA SER A 123 -30.06 3.43 -2.22
C SER A 123 -29.11 4.44 -1.56
N ILE A 124 -29.62 5.22 -0.60
CA ILE A 124 -28.84 6.17 0.19
C ILE A 124 -27.80 5.42 1.04
N GLY A 125 -28.20 4.38 1.76
CA GLY A 125 -27.27 3.58 2.57
C GLY A 125 -26.14 2.97 1.72
N ARG A 126 -26.48 2.46 0.53
CA ARG A 126 -25.47 1.94 -0.42
C ARG A 126 -24.53 3.05 -0.90
N ALA A 127 -25.07 4.22 -1.21
CA ALA A 127 -24.27 5.38 -1.60
C ALA A 127 -23.30 5.81 -0.48
N THR A 128 -23.78 5.88 0.76
CA THR A 128 -22.95 6.19 1.94
C THR A 128 -21.83 5.19 2.10
N MET A 129 -22.08 3.88 1.97
CA MET A 129 -21.03 2.86 2.06
C MET A 129 -20.01 2.94 0.91
N VAL A 130 -20.45 3.23 -0.32
CA VAL A 130 -19.51 3.46 -1.43
C VAL A 130 -18.58 4.63 -1.11
N ASN A 131 -19.12 5.72 -0.57
CA ASN A 131 -18.32 6.90 -0.26
C ASN A 131 -17.38 6.67 0.94
N ALA A 132 -17.92 6.21 2.07
CA ALA A 132 -17.18 6.07 3.32
C ALA A 132 -16.17 4.92 3.32
N VAL A 133 -16.47 3.80 2.65
CA VAL A 133 -15.63 2.57 2.70
C VAL A 133 -14.92 2.33 1.37
N LEU A 134 -15.67 2.26 0.27
CA LEU A 134 -15.07 1.83 -1.01
C LEU A 134 -14.26 2.92 -1.70
N SER A 135 -14.46 4.18 -1.34
CA SER A 135 -13.67 5.28 -1.90
C SER A 135 -12.44 5.54 -1.03
N SER A 136 -12.56 5.47 0.29
CA SER A 136 -11.43 5.74 1.21
C SER A 136 -10.28 4.73 1.10
N ILE A 137 -10.58 3.43 1.00
CA ILE A 137 -9.56 2.37 0.88
C ILE A 137 -8.66 2.55 -0.35
N PRO A 138 -9.20 2.65 -1.59
CA PRO A 138 -8.36 2.81 -2.75
C PRO A 138 -7.68 4.17 -2.78
N ILE A 139 -8.27 5.26 -2.27
CA ILE A 139 -7.60 6.57 -2.26
C ILE A 139 -6.24 6.46 -1.59
N TYR A 140 -6.18 5.94 -0.35
CA TYR A 140 -4.91 5.76 0.36
C TYR A 140 -3.86 4.97 -0.45
N LEU A 141 -4.30 3.91 -1.15
CA LEU A 141 -3.42 3.12 -2.01
C LEU A 141 -2.99 3.88 -3.27
N LEU A 142 -3.92 4.56 -3.94
CA LEU A 142 -3.69 5.33 -5.16
C LEU A 142 -2.79 6.55 -4.93
N MET A 143 -2.72 7.06 -3.71
CA MET A 143 -1.77 8.10 -3.29
C MET A 143 -0.32 7.57 -3.26
N ALA A 144 -0.13 6.28 -2.96
CA ALA A 144 1.19 5.66 -2.83
C ALA A 144 1.68 4.96 -4.10
N ILE A 145 0.76 4.52 -4.98
CA ILE A 145 1.11 3.84 -6.23
C ILE A 145 0.54 4.57 -7.45
N ASN A 146 1.33 4.70 -8.51
CA ASN A 146 0.82 5.14 -9.80
C ASN A 146 -0.01 4.00 -10.44
N ALA A 147 -1.27 3.90 -10.02
CA ALA A 147 -2.11 2.78 -10.39
C ALA A 147 -2.50 2.82 -11.88
N PRO A 148 -2.33 1.70 -12.61
CA PRO A 148 -2.81 1.60 -13.97
C PRO A 148 -4.32 1.87 -14.09
N LYS A 149 -4.75 2.50 -15.18
CA LYS A 149 -6.17 2.81 -15.44
C LYS A 149 -7.11 1.61 -15.31
N TRP A 150 -6.63 0.39 -15.60
CA TRP A 150 -7.43 -0.83 -15.47
C TRP A 150 -7.77 -1.15 -14.00
N VAL A 151 -6.90 -0.81 -13.04
CA VAL A 151 -7.14 -0.97 -11.60
C VAL A 151 -8.27 -0.04 -11.17
N ILE A 152 -8.16 1.24 -11.52
CA ILE A 152 -9.19 2.25 -11.24
C ILE A 152 -10.53 1.81 -11.83
N LYS A 153 -10.55 1.39 -13.10
CA LYS A 153 -11.77 0.86 -13.75
C LYS A 153 -12.34 -0.37 -13.05
N GLY A 154 -11.49 -1.26 -12.54
CA GLY A 154 -11.89 -2.44 -11.78
C GLY A 154 -12.57 -2.07 -10.45
N ILE A 155 -11.98 -1.14 -9.72
CA ILE A 155 -12.53 -0.62 -8.45
C ILE A 155 -13.85 0.11 -8.72
N ASP A 156 -13.92 0.96 -9.74
CA ASP A 156 -15.16 1.64 -10.14
C ASP A 156 -16.25 0.67 -10.57
N LYS A 157 -15.90 -0.46 -11.18
CA LYS A 157 -16.88 -1.51 -11.50
C LYS A 157 -17.53 -2.07 -10.23
N ILE A 158 -16.73 -2.29 -9.17
CA ILE A 158 -17.22 -2.75 -7.87
C ILE A 158 -18.09 -1.67 -7.21
N ARG A 159 -17.62 -0.42 -7.17
CA ARG A 159 -18.37 0.73 -6.62
C ARG A 159 -19.73 0.90 -7.32
N ARG A 160 -19.76 0.85 -8.65
CA ARG A 160 -20.98 0.88 -9.46
C ARG A 160 -21.91 -0.27 -9.15
N GLY A 161 -21.37 -1.49 -9.12
CA GLY A 161 -22.17 -2.68 -8.90
C GLY A 161 -22.90 -2.63 -7.55
N PHE A 162 -22.18 -2.21 -6.52
CA PHE A 162 -22.74 -2.10 -5.19
C PHE A 162 -23.78 -0.98 -5.11
N LEU A 163 -23.47 0.22 -5.64
CA LEU A 163 -24.41 1.35 -5.66
C LEU A 163 -25.75 0.99 -6.29
N TRP A 164 -25.72 0.39 -7.49
CA TRP A 164 -26.94 0.21 -8.30
C TRP A 164 -27.67 -1.09 -8.00
N ALA A 165 -26.98 -2.22 -7.83
CA ALA A 165 -27.62 -3.52 -7.62
C ALA A 165 -27.30 -4.20 -6.28
N GLY A 166 -26.44 -3.61 -5.44
CA GLY A 166 -26.04 -4.26 -4.19
C GLY A 166 -25.15 -5.49 -4.41
N LYS A 167 -24.54 -5.62 -5.59
CA LYS A 167 -23.71 -6.77 -5.99
C LYS A 167 -22.29 -6.31 -6.26
N ALA A 168 -21.31 -7.19 -6.13
CA ALA A 168 -19.93 -6.85 -6.47
C ALA A 168 -19.77 -6.50 -7.97
N LEU A 169 -20.55 -7.14 -8.84
CA LEU A 169 -20.48 -6.94 -10.29
C LEU A 169 -21.88 -6.80 -10.87
N VAL A 170 -22.01 -5.87 -11.81
CA VAL A 170 -23.27 -5.52 -12.48
C VAL A 170 -22.97 -5.23 -13.96
N SER A 171 -23.88 -5.63 -14.84
CA SER A 171 -23.82 -5.26 -16.26
C SER A 171 -24.12 -3.77 -16.42
N GLY A 172 -23.54 -3.12 -17.44
CA GLY A 172 -23.71 -1.67 -17.65
C GLY A 172 -25.18 -1.23 -17.67
N GLY A 173 -26.08 -2.07 -18.18
CA GLY A 173 -27.51 -1.78 -18.27
C GLY A 173 -28.26 -1.62 -16.95
N ALA A 174 -27.71 -2.07 -15.81
CA ALA A 174 -28.35 -1.84 -14.51
C ALA A 174 -27.91 -0.51 -13.84
N CYS A 175 -26.92 0.20 -14.42
CA CYS A 175 -26.49 1.50 -13.93
C CYS A 175 -27.41 2.59 -14.50
N ARG A 176 -28.13 3.31 -13.63
CA ARG A 176 -29.10 4.34 -14.06
C ARG A 176 -28.45 5.65 -14.51
N VAL A 177 -27.24 5.93 -14.02
CA VAL A 177 -26.52 7.19 -14.27
C VAL A 177 -25.07 6.88 -14.63
N ALA A 178 -24.53 7.63 -15.60
CA ALA A 178 -23.13 7.54 -16.00
C ALA A 178 -22.19 7.81 -14.81
N TRP A 179 -21.12 7.02 -14.67
CA TRP A 179 -20.23 7.11 -13.50
C TRP A 179 -19.59 8.48 -13.33
N ALA A 180 -19.17 9.12 -14.41
CA ALA A 180 -18.61 10.46 -14.38
C ALA A 180 -19.59 11.49 -13.78
N ARG A 181 -20.89 11.34 -14.03
CA ARG A 181 -21.95 12.17 -13.42
C ARG A 181 -22.23 11.77 -11.97
N VAL A 182 -22.03 10.51 -11.60
CA VAL A 182 -22.11 10.11 -10.18
C VAL A 182 -20.98 10.74 -9.36
N CYS A 183 -19.77 10.82 -9.91
CA CYS A 183 -18.61 11.43 -9.26
C CYS A 183 -18.60 12.97 -9.32
N SER A 184 -19.45 13.61 -10.13
CA SER A 184 -19.49 15.08 -10.15
C SER A 184 -19.99 15.62 -8.81
N PRO A 185 -19.56 16.84 -8.43
CA PRO A 185 -20.07 17.52 -7.24
C PRO A 185 -21.61 17.55 -7.17
N THR A 186 -22.15 17.59 -5.96
CA THR A 186 -23.60 17.61 -5.71
C THR A 186 -24.27 18.85 -6.32
N GLU A 187 -23.56 19.97 -6.36
CA GLU A 187 -23.95 21.22 -7.04
C GLU A 187 -24.20 21.05 -8.55
N TYR A 188 -23.55 20.08 -9.20
CA TYR A 188 -23.77 19.74 -10.62
C TYR A 188 -24.71 18.54 -10.81
N GLY A 189 -25.46 18.16 -9.77
CA GLY A 189 -26.42 17.05 -9.81
C GLY A 189 -25.79 15.66 -9.80
N GLY A 190 -24.56 15.54 -9.29
CA GLY A 190 -23.93 14.26 -9.00
C GLY A 190 -24.10 13.80 -7.56
N LEU A 191 -23.43 12.71 -7.18
CA LEU A 191 -23.41 12.20 -5.79
C LEU A 191 -22.15 12.63 -5.03
N GLY A 192 -21.25 13.39 -5.65
CA GLY A 192 -20.01 13.87 -5.00
C GLY A 192 -19.03 12.76 -4.63
N PHE A 193 -19.09 11.61 -5.31
CA PHE A 193 -18.14 10.54 -5.05
C PHE A 193 -16.73 10.89 -5.56
N PRO A 194 -15.67 10.55 -4.82
CA PRO A 194 -14.30 10.67 -5.27
C PRO A 194 -14.06 10.07 -6.66
N ASP A 195 -13.53 10.90 -7.57
CA ASP A 195 -13.00 10.46 -8.85
C ASP A 195 -11.57 9.93 -8.62
N LEU A 196 -11.43 8.61 -8.64
CA LEU A 196 -10.19 7.90 -8.36
C LEU A 196 -9.10 8.21 -9.40
N GLU A 197 -9.47 8.51 -10.64
CA GLU A 197 -8.49 8.88 -11.68
C GLU A 197 -7.91 10.27 -11.40
N ARG A 198 -8.75 11.23 -11.00
CA ARG A 198 -8.29 12.58 -10.63
C ARG A 198 -7.45 12.57 -9.36
N MET A 199 -7.85 11.78 -8.36
CA MET A 199 -7.11 11.70 -7.09
C MET A 199 -5.73 11.06 -7.27
N GLY A 200 -5.60 10.00 -8.07
CA GLY A 200 -4.29 9.40 -8.35
C GLY A 200 -3.36 10.31 -9.16
N LEU A 201 -3.89 11.09 -10.11
CA LEU A 201 -3.08 11.98 -10.96
C LEU A 201 -2.56 13.21 -10.22
N ALA A 202 -3.36 13.80 -9.32
CA ALA A 202 -2.99 14.99 -8.56
C ALA A 202 -1.70 14.75 -7.75
N GLU A 203 -1.52 13.54 -7.22
CA GLU A 203 -0.40 13.23 -6.32
C GLU A 203 0.74 12.46 -6.99
N GLY A 204 0.44 11.62 -8.00
CA GLY A 204 1.47 10.91 -8.77
C GLY A 204 2.41 11.84 -9.54
N SER A 205 1.95 13.05 -9.90
CA SER A 205 2.80 14.09 -10.51
C SER A 205 3.74 14.76 -9.51
N THR A 206 3.44 14.72 -8.22
CA THR A 206 4.28 15.28 -7.15
C THR A 206 5.31 14.28 -6.65
N GLN A 207 4.97 12.98 -6.57
CA GLN A 207 5.89 11.98 -6.01
C GLN A 207 7.04 11.54 -6.94
N LEU A 208 6.93 11.72 -8.26
CA LEU A 208 8.04 11.46 -9.19
C LEU A 208 9.22 12.44 -9.05
N ARG A 209 9.17 13.39 -8.11
CA ARG A 209 10.26 14.33 -7.82
C ARG A 209 11.05 14.03 -6.54
N HIS A 210 10.65 13.03 -5.75
CA HIS A 210 11.14 12.89 -4.37
C HIS A 210 11.54 11.47 -3.93
N TRP A 211 11.73 10.53 -4.87
CA TRP A 211 12.38 9.24 -4.63
C TRP A 211 13.62 9.11 -5.52
#